data_AF-A0A1Q8L8U7-F1
#
_entry.id   AF-A0A1Q8L8U7-F1
#
_cell.length_a   1.000
_cell.length_b   1.000
_cell.length_c   1.000
_cell.angle_alpha   90.00
_cell.angle_beta   90.00
_cell.angle_gamma   90.00
#
_symmetry.space_group_name_H-M   'P 1'
#
loop_
_entity.id
_entity.type
_entity.pdbx_description
1 polymer ?
#
loop_
_entity_poly.entity_id
_entity_poly.type
_entity_poly.pdbx_seq_one_letter_code
_entity_poly.pdbx_strand_id
1 'polypeptide(L)'
;MLDTARPLRGGEPAPADDTAGGARPGRLVVQRGPFTGPTHLVPEDLYAEVLRGAARRERGLIELVPATHVTTNTYWGRLHATYWQRWTAVPEVRVSLRAAGRGRVWLMASDTNKVARAVATTGVDGGGVVELTGAIDRFVDGGGLWLEFATDTGTLTVSDVEWTVAVPRPPRPTSITICTHNRVEDCLNTLQALLDDPAALARVATVRVVDQGSDPLESRDRFAPLAAAFGDRLAYQRQPNLGGAGGFTRGLYEATAGDPADDHDVLLMDDDVLLDPEIVVRLTGFAACTTAPTIVGGQMLNLLHPGHVHITAEYAVPEKLRVGMPVPGALEEGFLLGRDERLLPIVQEQRVDTEYNGWWSCLIPAPVVRAIGYPLPLFFQWDDVEFGYRARERGFATVSLPGAAVWHADFGWKDWDEWHRYFNQRNGLITAALRTGFDRRTVTTTIVELLAQYLVAMQYGLAATLLTAVDDFLRGPSVLDDGSAAAAAEIRRIRAAYPETTAVPLAQAGLDVRESVVHLAGHKPSKVVRTWVKRAVLQATGRVPFRSGMVPAGEAHWWHVSLFERAIVTDMAETGVRIRTRDRERLRELTTRGVQTVRRLWNEGPQAAREWKAAEPRLTSRETWARLYDAG
;
A
#
# COMPACT_ATOMS: atom_id res chain seq x y z
N MET A 1 23.30 15.95 12.00
CA MET A 1 23.50 16.75 13.23
C MET A 1 23.07 18.16 12.92
N LEU A 2 21.82 18.49 13.25
CA LEU A 2 21.25 19.83 13.10
C LEU A 2 20.72 20.22 14.47
N ASP A 3 21.12 21.42 14.89
CA ASP A 3 20.92 22.01 16.21
C ASP A 3 19.44 22.12 16.57
N THR A 4 19.08 21.62 17.74
CA THR A 4 17.71 21.62 18.26
C THR A 4 17.47 22.90 19.05
N ALA A 5 16.64 23.79 18.50
CA ALA A 5 16.16 24.97 19.20
C ALA A 5 15.25 24.56 20.37
N ARG A 6 15.56 25.07 21.58
CA ARG A 6 14.77 24.92 22.81
C ARG A 6 13.37 25.53 22.66
N PRO A 7 12.30 24.91 23.20
CA PRO A 7 11.01 25.57 23.35
C PRO A 7 11.00 26.51 24.56
N LEU A 8 10.49 27.72 24.36
CA LEU A 8 10.14 28.67 25.42
C LEU A 8 8.92 28.15 26.20
N ARG A 9 9.06 28.04 27.53
CA ARG A 9 7.95 27.81 28.46
C ARG A 9 7.23 29.14 28.71
N GLY A 10 5.89 29.13 28.69
CA GLY A 10 5.09 30.21 29.27
C GLY A 10 3.61 30.14 28.91
N GLY A 11 2.77 29.72 29.86
CA GLY A 11 1.31 29.83 29.82
C GLY A 11 0.60 28.60 30.41
N GLU A 12 0.30 28.64 31.71
CA GLU A 12 -0.67 27.71 32.31
C GLU A 12 -2.05 27.90 31.66
N PRO A 13 -2.78 26.84 31.30
CA PRO A 13 -4.19 26.97 30.94
C PRO A 13 -5.04 27.09 32.21
N ALA A 14 -5.92 28.09 32.22
CA ALA A 14 -6.93 28.31 33.25
C ALA A 14 -7.89 27.09 33.37
N PRO A 15 -8.45 26.82 34.56
CA PRO A 15 -9.32 25.66 34.77
C PRO A 15 -10.63 25.85 34.00
N ALA A 16 -11.02 24.81 33.26
CA ALA A 16 -12.31 24.76 32.58
C ALA A 16 -13.44 24.61 33.61
N ASP A 17 -14.43 25.50 33.52
CA ASP A 17 -15.66 25.46 34.30
C ASP A 17 -16.44 24.17 34.02
N ASP A 18 -16.67 23.40 35.08
CA ASP A 18 -17.30 22.09 35.07
C ASP A 18 -18.78 22.26 35.45
N THR A 19 -19.62 22.76 34.53
CA THR A 19 -21.07 22.79 34.73
C THR A 19 -21.86 22.62 33.42
N ALA A 20 -21.97 21.37 32.95
CA ALA A 20 -23.12 20.93 32.17
C ALA A 20 -23.31 19.42 32.34
N GLY A 21 -24.47 19.01 32.84
CA GLY A 21 -24.87 17.60 32.93
C GLY A 21 -24.87 16.96 31.54
N GLY A 22 -23.75 16.33 31.18
CA GLY A 22 -23.57 15.68 29.89
C GLY A 22 -24.13 14.27 29.90
N ALA A 23 -25.04 13.99 28.96
CA ALA A 23 -25.29 12.62 28.52
C ALA A 23 -23.93 11.95 28.26
N ARG A 24 -23.76 10.69 28.69
CA ARG A 24 -22.53 9.93 28.44
C ARG A 24 -22.20 10.06 26.95
N PRO A 25 -20.97 10.47 26.56
CA PRO A 25 -20.61 10.52 25.16
C PRO A 25 -20.83 9.14 24.54
N GLY A 26 -21.48 9.12 23.36
CA GLY A 26 -21.69 7.89 22.62
C GLY A 26 -20.36 7.17 22.38
N ARG A 27 -20.35 5.84 22.51
CA ARG A 27 -19.17 5.04 22.20
C ARG A 27 -19.21 4.64 20.72
N LEU A 28 -18.06 4.75 20.05
CA LEU A 28 -17.89 4.34 18.66
C LEU A 28 -17.23 2.97 18.61
N VAL A 29 -17.80 2.04 17.85
CA VAL A 29 -17.13 0.79 17.51
C VAL A 29 -15.98 1.12 16.56
N VAL A 30 -14.76 0.80 16.97
CA VAL A 30 -13.53 1.06 16.20
C VAL A 30 -12.90 -0.21 15.64
N GLN A 31 -13.35 -1.36 16.13
CA GLN A 31 -12.94 -2.67 15.65
C GLN A 31 -14.00 -3.68 16.08
N ARG A 32 -14.37 -4.61 15.21
CA ARG A 32 -15.11 -5.84 15.55
C ARG A 32 -14.13 -7.00 15.67
N GLY A 33 -14.55 -8.07 16.33
CA GLY A 33 -13.76 -9.30 16.46
C GLY A 33 -14.30 -10.44 15.60
N PRO A 34 -14.08 -10.44 14.28
CA PRO A 34 -14.36 -11.60 13.47
C PRO A 34 -13.40 -12.76 13.81
N PHE A 35 -13.86 -14.01 13.65
CA PHE A 35 -13.04 -15.21 13.92
C PHE A 35 -12.60 -15.96 12.65
N THR A 36 -13.08 -15.54 11.47
CA THR A 36 -12.65 -16.05 10.17
C THR A 36 -12.67 -14.94 9.11
N GLY A 37 -11.96 -15.16 8.01
CA GLY A 37 -11.90 -14.23 6.89
C GLY A 37 -13.16 -14.20 6.03
N PRO A 38 -13.20 -13.28 5.04
CA PRO A 38 -14.35 -13.13 4.15
C PRO A 38 -14.50 -14.31 3.16
N THR A 39 -13.45 -15.12 2.98
CA THR A 39 -13.46 -16.31 2.12
C THR A 39 -12.65 -17.44 2.75
N HIS A 40 -12.87 -18.67 2.28
CA HIS A 40 -12.09 -19.85 2.71
C HIS A 40 -10.63 -19.86 2.22
N LEU A 41 -10.25 -18.94 1.33
CA LEU A 41 -8.85 -18.77 0.93
C LEU A 41 -8.02 -18.08 2.02
N VAL A 42 -8.68 -17.34 2.91
CA VAL A 42 -8.02 -16.62 4.00
C VAL A 42 -7.85 -17.53 5.21
N PRO A 43 -6.63 -17.72 5.73
CA PRO A 43 -6.39 -18.53 6.92
C PRO A 43 -7.13 -17.98 8.15
N GLU A 44 -7.90 -18.85 8.83
CA GLU A 44 -8.67 -18.48 10.03
C GLU A 44 -7.79 -18.01 11.19
N ASP A 45 -6.55 -18.50 11.28
CA ASP A 45 -5.59 -18.16 12.33
C ASP A 45 -5.06 -16.71 12.23
N LEU A 46 -5.34 -15.99 11.14
CA LEU A 46 -5.13 -14.54 11.09
C LEU A 46 -6.11 -13.77 12.01
N TYR A 47 -7.18 -14.42 12.46
CA TYR A 47 -8.25 -13.85 13.28
C TYR A 47 -8.23 -14.41 14.70
N ALA A 48 -8.18 -15.74 14.85
CA ALA A 48 -8.09 -16.40 16.15
C ALA A 48 -7.38 -17.74 16.05
N GLU A 49 -6.38 -17.97 16.90
CA GLU A 49 -5.59 -19.20 16.95
C GLU A 49 -6.09 -20.10 18.08
N VAL A 50 -6.32 -21.38 17.78
CA VAL A 50 -6.61 -22.42 18.79
C VAL A 50 -5.29 -22.94 19.35
N LEU A 51 -4.88 -22.46 20.53
CA LEU A 51 -3.64 -22.86 21.19
C LEU A 51 -3.69 -24.30 21.73
N ARG A 52 -4.88 -24.73 22.16
CA ARG A 52 -5.14 -26.08 22.68
C ARG A 52 -6.61 -26.43 22.49
N GLY A 53 -6.92 -27.70 22.25
CA GLY A 53 -8.28 -28.20 22.13
C GLY A 53 -8.84 -28.00 20.72
N ALA A 54 -10.13 -27.70 20.62
CA ALA A 54 -10.80 -27.51 19.33
C ALA A 54 -11.90 -26.43 19.41
N ALA A 55 -12.05 -25.66 18.35
CA ALA A 55 -13.13 -24.69 18.24
C ALA A 55 -13.74 -24.73 16.83
N ARG A 56 -15.06 -24.55 16.75
CA ARG A 56 -15.74 -24.23 15.49
C ARG A 56 -15.76 -22.72 15.33
N ARG A 57 -15.31 -22.22 14.19
CA ARG A 57 -15.25 -20.79 13.88
C ARG A 57 -16.20 -20.47 12.74
N GLU A 58 -16.97 -19.42 12.93
CA GLU A 58 -17.71 -18.70 11.92
C GLU A 58 -17.29 -17.23 12.00
N ARG A 59 -17.62 -16.42 10.99
CA ARG A 59 -17.11 -15.04 10.93
C ARG A 59 -17.44 -14.24 12.18
N GLY A 60 -18.67 -14.31 12.69
CA GLY A 60 -19.11 -13.58 13.88
C GLY A 60 -19.20 -14.40 15.18
N LEU A 61 -18.82 -15.68 15.16
CA LEU A 61 -19.07 -16.61 16.26
C LEU A 61 -17.96 -17.67 16.38
N ILE A 62 -17.59 -18.01 17.61
CA ILE A 62 -16.68 -19.13 17.91
C ILE A 62 -17.24 -20.01 19.02
N GLU A 63 -17.22 -21.32 18.81
CA GLU A 63 -17.68 -22.33 19.77
C GLU A 63 -16.51 -23.19 20.24
N LEU A 64 -16.22 -23.17 21.53
CA LEU A 64 -15.14 -23.91 22.16
C LEU A 64 -15.70 -25.18 22.81
N VAL A 65 -15.07 -26.32 22.52
CA VAL A 65 -15.33 -27.59 23.23
C VAL A 65 -14.60 -27.60 24.58
N PRO A 66 -14.83 -28.58 25.49
CA PRO A 66 -14.09 -28.67 26.75
C PRO A 66 -12.57 -28.71 26.56
N ALA A 67 -11.83 -28.22 27.56
CA ALA A 67 -10.37 -28.14 27.59
C ALA A 67 -9.72 -27.33 26.45
N THR A 68 -10.43 -26.36 25.88
CA THR A 68 -9.97 -25.53 24.75
C THR A 68 -9.42 -24.19 25.24
N HIS A 69 -8.39 -23.66 24.56
CA HIS A 69 -7.84 -22.33 24.76
C HIS A 69 -7.62 -21.67 23.40
N VAL A 70 -8.23 -20.51 23.20
CA VAL A 70 -8.14 -19.70 21.98
C VAL A 70 -7.55 -18.34 22.32
N THR A 71 -6.68 -17.84 21.45
CA THR A 71 -6.17 -16.46 21.51
C THR A 71 -6.53 -15.68 20.26
N THR A 72 -6.83 -14.40 20.44
CA THR A 72 -6.97 -13.42 19.36
C THR A 72 -5.74 -12.52 19.24
N ASN A 73 -4.59 -12.93 19.82
CA ASN A 73 -3.30 -12.26 19.59
C ASN A 73 -2.74 -12.56 18.19
N THR A 74 -3.52 -12.17 17.19
CA THR A 74 -3.34 -12.43 15.77
C THR A 74 -3.37 -11.08 15.04
N TYR A 75 -3.19 -11.08 13.71
CA TYR A 75 -3.20 -9.84 12.94
C TYR A 75 -4.54 -9.08 13.03
N TRP A 76 -5.66 -9.77 12.81
CA TRP A 76 -7.00 -9.16 12.86
C TRP A 76 -7.60 -9.14 14.27
N GLY A 77 -7.26 -10.10 15.13
CA GLY A 77 -7.92 -10.28 16.41
C GLY A 77 -7.55 -9.24 17.48
N ARG A 78 -6.38 -8.61 17.36
CA ARG A 78 -5.86 -7.66 18.36
C ARG A 78 -6.12 -6.20 17.98
N LEU A 79 -6.14 -5.35 19.00
CA LEU A 79 -6.08 -3.89 18.88
C LEU A 79 -4.63 -3.45 19.08
N HIS A 80 -4.05 -2.73 18.11
CA HIS A 80 -2.68 -2.22 18.21
C HIS A 80 -2.59 -0.95 19.06
N ALA A 81 -2.73 -1.11 20.37
CA ALA A 81 -2.86 -0.05 21.37
C ALA A 81 -1.73 1.02 21.31
N THR A 82 -0.53 0.66 20.86
CA THR A 82 0.56 1.64 20.67
C THR A 82 0.21 2.77 19.68
N TYR A 83 -0.48 2.46 18.59
CA TYR A 83 -0.91 3.47 17.61
C TYR A 83 -2.02 4.35 18.19
N TRP A 84 -2.94 3.75 18.95
CA TRP A 84 -4.00 4.48 19.64
C TRP A 84 -3.42 5.47 20.67
N GLN A 85 -2.50 5.03 21.52
CA GLN A 85 -1.88 5.90 22.51
C GLN A 85 -1.09 7.04 21.86
N ARG A 86 -0.43 6.76 20.73
CA ARG A 86 0.42 7.76 20.08
C ARG A 86 -0.39 8.84 19.36
N TRP A 87 -1.45 8.46 18.64
CA TRP A 87 -2.08 9.32 17.64
C TRP A 87 -3.48 9.82 18.02
N THR A 88 -4.10 9.23 19.04
CA THR A 88 -5.47 9.55 19.48
C THR A 88 -5.49 10.14 20.89
N ALA A 89 -6.63 10.73 21.26
CA ALA A 89 -6.89 11.19 22.62
C ALA A 89 -7.58 10.12 23.50
N VAL A 90 -7.67 8.88 23.02
CA VAL A 90 -8.44 7.81 23.66
C VAL A 90 -7.69 7.27 24.88
N PRO A 91 -8.22 7.41 26.11
CA PRO A 91 -7.53 6.94 27.31
C PRO A 91 -7.82 5.47 27.64
N GLU A 92 -8.90 4.91 27.09
CA GLU A 92 -9.35 3.54 27.33
C GLU A 92 -10.13 2.98 26.14
N VAL A 93 -10.13 1.66 26.03
CA VAL A 93 -11.00 0.89 25.13
C VAL A 93 -11.86 -0.06 25.95
N ARG A 94 -13.10 -0.25 25.52
CA ARG A 94 -14.02 -1.25 26.07
C ARG A 94 -14.28 -2.30 25.02
N VAL A 95 -14.16 -3.55 25.40
CA VAL A 95 -14.57 -4.68 24.58
C VAL A 95 -15.84 -5.29 25.16
N SER A 96 -16.87 -5.40 24.35
CA SER A 96 -18.14 -6.07 24.67
C SER A 96 -18.31 -7.30 23.78
N LEU A 97 -18.86 -8.37 24.35
CA LEU A 97 -19.17 -9.60 23.62
C LEU A 97 -20.33 -10.34 24.26
N ARG A 98 -21.01 -11.20 23.49
CA ARG A 98 -21.96 -12.18 24.03
C ARG A 98 -21.25 -13.49 24.29
N ALA A 99 -21.41 -14.02 25.50
CA ALA A 99 -20.88 -15.31 25.89
C ALA A 99 -21.99 -16.21 26.43
N ALA A 100 -21.96 -17.48 26.05
CA ALA A 100 -22.90 -18.50 26.54
C ALA A 100 -22.18 -19.82 26.84
N GLY A 101 -22.50 -20.44 27.97
CA GLY A 101 -21.89 -21.69 28.43
C GLY A 101 -21.06 -21.48 29.68
N ARG A 102 -19.95 -22.22 29.80
CA ARG A 102 -19.06 -22.17 30.97
C ARG A 102 -17.61 -22.09 30.54
N GLY A 103 -16.95 -21.00 30.94
CA GLY A 103 -15.56 -20.74 30.59
C GLY A 103 -15.03 -19.45 31.18
N ARG A 104 -13.91 -18.97 30.65
CA ARG A 104 -13.28 -17.70 31.04
C ARG A 104 -12.94 -16.88 29.81
N VAL A 105 -13.07 -15.56 30.00
CA VAL A 105 -12.68 -14.54 29.03
C VAL A 105 -11.62 -13.66 29.68
N TRP A 106 -10.54 -13.39 28.97
CA TRP A 106 -9.52 -12.42 29.38
C TRP A 106 -9.39 -11.31 28.36
N LEU A 107 -9.22 -10.09 28.85
CA LEU A 107 -8.60 -9.00 28.12
C LEU A 107 -7.12 -8.99 28.49
N MET A 108 -6.28 -9.19 27.49
CA MET A 108 -4.85 -9.32 27.61
C MET A 108 -4.14 -8.13 26.99
N ALA A 109 -2.90 -7.87 27.41
CA ALA A 109 -2.03 -6.84 26.86
C ALA A 109 -0.60 -7.35 26.68
N SER A 110 0.12 -6.76 25.73
CA SER A 110 1.57 -6.94 25.54
C SER A 110 2.30 -5.61 25.68
N ASP A 111 3.62 -5.67 25.82
CA ASP A 111 4.53 -4.54 25.67
C ASP A 111 5.41 -4.68 24.42
N THR A 112 6.30 -3.72 24.20
CA THR A 112 7.29 -3.70 23.10
C THR A 112 8.16 -4.97 23.05
N ASN A 113 8.32 -5.69 24.16
CA ASN A 113 9.13 -6.92 24.26
C ASN A 113 8.30 -8.21 24.09
N LYS A 114 7.03 -8.07 23.70
CA LYS A 114 6.04 -9.14 23.53
C LYS A 114 5.64 -9.83 24.85
N VAL A 115 5.84 -9.19 26.00
CA VAL A 115 5.51 -9.82 27.30
C VAL A 115 4.02 -9.66 27.58
N ALA A 116 3.31 -10.79 27.66
CA ALA A 116 1.88 -10.81 27.90
C ALA A 116 1.51 -10.58 29.38
N ARG A 117 0.40 -9.87 29.63
CA ARG A 117 -0.21 -9.69 30.95
C ARG A 117 -1.74 -9.65 30.83
N ALA A 118 -2.43 -10.10 31.88
CA ALA A 118 -3.87 -9.90 31.98
C ALA A 118 -4.16 -8.44 32.38
N VAL A 119 -5.16 -7.84 31.72
CA VAL A 119 -5.71 -6.52 32.05
C VAL A 119 -6.99 -6.68 32.86
N ALA A 120 -7.89 -7.54 32.39
CA ALA A 120 -9.15 -7.87 33.04
C ALA A 120 -9.53 -9.32 32.73
N THR A 121 -10.34 -9.94 33.59
CA THR A 121 -10.83 -11.30 33.39
C THR A 121 -12.21 -11.45 33.98
N THR A 122 -13.04 -12.28 33.35
CA THR A 122 -14.32 -12.71 33.92
C THR A 122 -14.54 -14.20 33.67
N GLY A 123 -15.19 -14.84 34.65
CA GLY A 123 -15.82 -16.13 34.43
C GLY A 123 -17.14 -15.95 33.69
N VAL A 124 -17.51 -16.95 32.89
CA VAL A 124 -18.81 -17.09 32.26
C VAL A 124 -19.44 -18.36 32.80
N ASP A 125 -20.66 -18.26 33.32
CA ASP A 125 -21.50 -19.38 33.72
C ASP A 125 -22.94 -19.04 33.35
N GLY A 126 -23.49 -19.74 32.36
CA GLY A 126 -24.76 -19.37 31.71
C GLY A 126 -24.56 -18.44 30.51
N GLY A 127 -25.50 -17.54 30.25
CA GLY A 127 -25.48 -16.66 29.07
C GLY A 127 -25.60 -15.18 29.44
N GLY A 128 -24.85 -14.32 28.76
CA GLY A 128 -24.90 -12.88 29.01
C GLY A 128 -23.95 -12.05 28.14
N VAL A 129 -24.02 -10.74 28.33
CA VAL A 129 -23.05 -9.79 27.77
C VAL A 129 -21.89 -9.65 28.75
N VAL A 130 -20.67 -9.80 28.25
CA VAL A 130 -19.42 -9.54 28.97
C VAL A 130 -18.86 -8.22 28.48
N GLU A 131 -18.49 -7.35 29.43
CA GLU A 131 -17.77 -6.12 29.14
C GLU A 131 -16.45 -6.10 29.92
N LEU A 132 -15.34 -5.83 29.21
CA LEU A 132 -14.02 -5.64 29.80
C LEU A 132 -13.46 -4.30 29.32
N THR A 133 -12.74 -3.59 30.19
CA THR A 133 -12.15 -2.28 29.86
C THR A 133 -10.64 -2.33 30.06
N GLY A 134 -9.89 -1.77 29.11
CA GLY A 134 -8.44 -1.65 29.17
C GLY A 134 -8.00 -0.21 28.97
N ALA A 135 -7.14 0.29 29.85
CA ALA A 135 -6.50 1.59 29.69
C ALA A 135 -5.52 1.56 28.51
N ILE A 136 -5.40 2.67 27.78
CA ILE A 136 -4.43 2.91 26.70
C ILE A 136 -3.33 3.83 27.28
N ASP A 137 -2.58 3.31 28.26
CA ASP A 137 -1.66 4.11 29.09
C ASP A 137 -0.20 3.63 29.08
N ARG A 138 0.06 2.36 28.74
CA ARG A 138 1.38 1.71 28.82
C ARG A 138 1.81 1.06 27.49
N PHE A 139 1.68 1.81 26.39
CA PHE A 139 1.93 1.35 25.02
C PHE A 139 2.74 2.35 24.16
N VAL A 140 3.42 3.34 24.75
CA VAL A 140 4.08 4.43 24.01
C VAL A 140 5.01 3.93 22.89
N ASP A 141 5.80 2.90 23.17
CA ASP A 141 6.77 2.34 22.22
C ASP A 141 6.34 0.99 21.63
N GLY A 142 5.23 0.42 22.10
CA GLY A 142 4.73 -0.84 21.57
C GLY A 142 3.72 -1.54 22.46
N GLY A 143 3.15 -2.62 21.91
CA GLY A 143 2.16 -3.45 22.57
C GLY A 143 0.76 -3.32 21.97
N GLY A 144 -0.12 -4.24 22.35
CA GLY A 144 -1.52 -4.26 21.95
C GLY A 144 -2.41 -4.92 22.98
N LEU A 145 -3.69 -4.96 22.67
CA LEU A 145 -4.74 -5.58 23.47
C LEU A 145 -5.42 -6.69 22.67
N TRP A 146 -5.73 -7.83 23.29
CA TRP A 146 -6.45 -8.93 22.64
C TRP A 146 -7.33 -9.67 23.64
N LEU A 147 -8.18 -10.55 23.13
CA LEU A 147 -9.01 -11.47 23.91
C LEU A 147 -8.43 -12.88 23.95
N GLU A 148 -8.58 -13.55 25.08
CA GLU A 148 -8.42 -15.01 25.18
C GLU A 148 -9.68 -15.65 25.74
N PHE A 149 -9.96 -16.86 25.30
CA PHE A 149 -11.10 -17.67 25.72
C PHE A 149 -10.63 -19.05 26.14
N ALA A 150 -11.11 -19.56 27.28
CA ALA A 150 -10.81 -20.93 27.65
C ALA A 150 -11.98 -21.63 28.34
N THR A 151 -12.04 -22.94 28.14
CA THR A 151 -12.98 -23.86 28.78
C THR A 151 -12.21 -24.87 29.63
N ASP A 152 -12.86 -25.34 30.70
CA ASP A 152 -12.38 -26.46 31.51
C ASP A 152 -13.14 -27.75 31.14
N THR A 153 -14.34 -27.92 31.66
CA THR A 153 -15.23 -29.07 31.46
C THR A 153 -16.47 -28.72 30.64
N GLY A 154 -16.82 -27.44 30.56
CA GLY A 154 -17.94 -26.94 29.77
C GLY A 154 -17.59 -26.56 28.34
N THR A 155 -18.60 -26.12 27.59
CA THR A 155 -18.46 -25.46 26.29
C THR A 155 -18.63 -23.95 26.45
N LEU A 156 -18.08 -23.17 25.52
CA LEU A 156 -18.23 -21.72 25.50
C LEU A 156 -18.47 -21.23 24.07
N THR A 157 -19.57 -20.52 23.85
CA THR A 157 -19.84 -19.80 22.60
C THR A 157 -19.60 -18.32 22.83
N VAL A 158 -18.82 -17.69 21.96
CA VAL A 158 -18.56 -16.24 21.96
C VAL A 158 -19.00 -15.66 20.62
N SER A 159 -19.70 -14.53 20.66
CA SER A 159 -20.19 -13.81 19.47
C SER A 159 -20.26 -12.30 19.74
N ASP A 160 -20.52 -11.52 18.68
CA ASP A 160 -20.76 -10.07 18.75
C ASP A 160 -19.64 -9.31 19.47
N VAL A 161 -18.38 -9.62 19.16
CA VAL A 161 -17.23 -8.92 19.74
C VAL A 161 -17.09 -7.53 19.14
N GLU A 162 -17.19 -6.50 19.97
CA GLU A 162 -17.04 -5.09 19.59
C GLU A 162 -16.06 -4.37 20.51
N TRP A 163 -15.07 -3.71 19.92
CA TRP A 163 -14.15 -2.80 20.59
C TRP A 163 -14.66 -1.38 20.37
N THR A 164 -14.94 -0.69 21.47
CA THR A 164 -15.52 0.65 21.46
C THR A 164 -14.68 1.65 22.23
N VAL A 165 -14.69 2.91 21.80
CA VAL A 165 -14.00 4.03 22.46
C VAL A 165 -14.95 5.20 22.64
N ALA A 166 -14.69 6.05 23.63
CA ALA A 166 -15.38 7.33 23.75
C ALA A 166 -14.89 8.25 22.63
N VAL A 167 -15.83 8.84 21.88
CA VAL A 167 -15.49 9.75 20.79
C VAL A 167 -15.35 11.18 21.32
N PRO A 168 -14.22 11.87 21.08
CA PRO A 168 -14.01 13.23 21.56
C PRO A 168 -14.80 14.28 20.76
N ARG A 169 -15.14 14.01 19.49
CA ARG A 169 -15.89 14.90 18.58
C ARG A 169 -16.66 14.11 17.52
N PRO A 170 -17.84 14.57 17.05
CA PRO A 170 -18.54 13.91 15.95
C PRO A 170 -17.60 13.66 14.75
N PRO A 171 -17.55 12.43 14.20
CA PRO A 171 -16.71 12.13 13.05
C PRO A 171 -17.20 12.89 11.82
N ARG A 172 -16.26 13.31 10.96
CA ARG A 172 -16.64 13.78 9.62
C ARG A 172 -17.19 12.62 8.80
N PRO A 173 -18.18 12.87 7.93
CA PRO A 173 -18.61 11.88 6.95
C PRO A 173 -17.43 11.35 6.13
N THR A 174 -17.39 10.05 5.86
CA THR A 174 -16.38 9.43 5.00
C THR A 174 -17.02 8.96 3.70
N SER A 175 -16.34 9.18 2.57
CA SER A 175 -16.67 8.57 1.27
C SER A 175 -15.61 7.56 0.88
N ILE A 176 -16.00 6.46 0.22
CA ILE A 176 -15.06 5.54 -0.44
C ILE A 176 -14.90 5.98 -1.90
N THR A 177 -13.67 5.95 -2.42
CA THR A 177 -13.40 6.11 -3.86
C THR A 177 -12.68 4.89 -4.39
N ILE A 178 -13.31 4.20 -5.35
CA ILE A 178 -12.77 3.05 -6.07
C ILE A 178 -12.44 3.49 -7.49
N CYS A 179 -11.18 3.36 -7.90
CA CYS A 179 -10.76 3.61 -9.28
C CYS A 179 -10.78 2.29 -10.06
N THR A 180 -11.39 2.25 -11.24
CA THR A 180 -11.40 1.04 -12.08
C THR A 180 -11.07 1.32 -13.54
N HIS A 181 -10.39 0.36 -14.18
CA HIS A 181 -10.09 0.40 -15.62
C HIS A 181 -10.09 -1.02 -16.20
N ASN A 182 -11.22 -1.42 -16.83
CA ASN A 182 -11.41 -2.72 -17.47
C ASN A 182 -11.22 -3.94 -16.54
N ARG A 183 -11.49 -3.80 -15.23
CA ARG A 183 -11.45 -4.87 -14.22
C ARG A 183 -12.81 -5.06 -13.59
N VAL A 184 -13.79 -5.28 -14.45
CA VAL A 184 -15.20 -5.14 -14.05
C VAL A 184 -15.62 -6.17 -13.00
N GLU A 185 -15.23 -7.44 -13.15
CA GLU A 185 -15.60 -8.46 -12.16
C GLU A 185 -14.97 -8.19 -10.79
N ASP A 186 -13.71 -7.72 -10.77
CA ASP A 186 -13.01 -7.38 -9.53
C ASP A 186 -13.72 -6.22 -8.81
N CYS A 187 -14.04 -5.14 -9.54
CA CYS A 187 -14.79 -4.01 -9.00
C CYS A 187 -16.17 -4.43 -8.47
N LEU A 188 -16.90 -5.28 -9.19
CA LEU A 188 -18.21 -5.80 -8.77
C LEU A 188 -18.10 -6.68 -7.50
N ASN A 189 -17.02 -7.46 -7.37
CA ASN A 189 -16.77 -8.26 -6.17
C ASN A 189 -16.48 -7.36 -4.96
N THR A 190 -15.70 -6.29 -5.14
CA THR A 190 -15.44 -5.28 -4.10
C THR A 190 -16.72 -4.56 -3.66
N LEU A 191 -17.59 -4.19 -4.61
CA LEU A 191 -18.91 -3.62 -4.32
C LEU A 191 -19.83 -4.59 -3.58
N GLN A 192 -19.86 -5.86 -3.99
CA GLN A 192 -20.63 -6.90 -3.29
C GLN A 192 -20.14 -7.09 -1.86
N ALA A 193 -18.83 -7.16 -1.63
CA ALA A 193 -18.26 -7.31 -0.29
C ALA A 193 -18.65 -6.16 0.66
N LEU A 194 -18.77 -4.92 0.15
CA LEU A 194 -19.29 -3.80 0.92
C LEU A 194 -20.78 -3.95 1.28
N LEU A 195 -21.62 -4.45 0.36
CA LEU A 195 -23.05 -4.69 0.62
C LEU A 195 -23.29 -5.84 1.60
N ASP A 196 -22.44 -6.87 1.53
CA ASP A 196 -22.50 -8.04 2.41
C ASP A 196 -22.16 -7.70 3.87
N ASP A 197 -21.61 -6.51 4.14
CA ASP A 197 -21.38 -5.99 5.48
C ASP A 197 -22.08 -4.63 5.70
N PRO A 198 -23.39 -4.65 6.04
CA PRO A 198 -24.16 -3.44 6.29
C PRO A 198 -23.59 -2.53 7.39
N ALA A 199 -22.88 -3.10 8.37
CA ALA A 199 -22.30 -2.34 9.48
C ALA A 199 -21.05 -1.55 9.04
N ALA A 200 -20.23 -2.11 8.15
CA ALA A 200 -19.15 -1.40 7.49
C ALA A 200 -19.70 -0.34 6.52
N LEU A 201 -20.70 -0.69 5.71
CA LEU A 201 -21.32 0.24 4.76
C LEU A 201 -22.02 1.43 5.44
N ALA A 202 -22.55 1.25 6.65
CA ALA A 202 -23.14 2.32 7.45
C ALA A 202 -22.11 3.38 7.90
N ARG A 203 -20.80 3.10 7.79
CA ARG A 203 -19.72 4.07 8.10
C ARG A 203 -19.47 5.08 7.00
N VAL A 204 -20.01 4.83 5.81
CA VAL A 204 -19.67 5.61 4.63
C VAL A 204 -20.92 6.28 4.06
N ALA A 205 -20.79 7.56 3.74
CA ALA A 205 -21.86 8.37 3.17
C ALA A 205 -22.07 8.04 1.69
N THR A 206 -20.98 7.88 0.96
CA THR A 206 -20.98 7.63 -0.49
C THR A 206 -19.89 6.63 -0.84
N VAL A 207 -20.19 5.73 -1.76
CA VAL A 207 -19.22 4.89 -2.47
C VAL A 207 -19.16 5.40 -3.90
N ARG A 208 -18.04 6.03 -4.27
CA ARG A 208 -17.81 6.53 -5.62
C ARG A 208 -16.98 5.53 -6.40
N VAL A 209 -17.47 5.12 -7.56
CA VAL A 209 -16.72 4.30 -8.52
C VAL A 209 -16.36 5.18 -9.70
N VAL A 210 -15.07 5.37 -9.92
CA VAL A 210 -14.52 6.16 -11.02
C VAL A 210 -14.04 5.20 -12.10
N ASP A 211 -14.89 4.96 -13.09
CA ASP A 211 -14.66 4.05 -14.20
C ASP A 211 -13.98 4.78 -15.37
N GLN A 212 -12.74 4.39 -15.59
CA GLN A 212 -11.85 4.93 -16.61
C GLN A 212 -11.70 3.98 -17.80
N GLY A 213 -12.49 2.90 -17.83
CA GLY A 213 -12.41 1.81 -18.77
C GLY A 213 -13.22 2.02 -20.06
N SER A 214 -12.78 1.32 -21.11
CA SER A 214 -13.57 1.10 -22.32
C SER A 214 -14.65 0.03 -22.11
N ASP A 215 -14.46 -0.84 -21.12
CA ASP A 215 -15.34 -1.93 -20.75
C ASP A 215 -16.01 -1.62 -19.40
N PRO A 216 -17.20 -0.98 -19.40
CA PRO A 216 -17.80 -0.40 -18.20
C PRO A 216 -18.48 -1.45 -17.30
N LEU A 217 -18.69 -1.11 -16.03
CA LEU A 217 -19.47 -1.93 -15.09
C LEU A 217 -20.88 -2.24 -15.59
N GLU A 218 -21.52 -1.27 -16.25
CA GLU A 218 -22.87 -1.39 -16.81
C GLU A 218 -23.00 -2.49 -17.88
N SER A 219 -21.90 -3.00 -18.44
CA SER A 219 -21.96 -4.09 -19.41
C SER A 219 -22.17 -5.48 -18.79
N ARG A 220 -22.22 -5.58 -17.44
CA ARG A 220 -22.48 -6.83 -16.72
C ARG A 220 -23.88 -6.80 -16.10
N ASP A 221 -24.62 -7.90 -16.27
CA ASP A 221 -25.94 -8.09 -15.65
C ASP A 221 -25.93 -7.96 -14.12
N ARG A 222 -24.78 -8.24 -13.48
CA ARG A 222 -24.57 -8.11 -12.03
C ARG A 222 -24.59 -6.66 -11.54
N PHE A 223 -24.31 -5.67 -12.38
CA PHE A 223 -24.17 -4.28 -11.93
C PHE A 223 -25.50 -3.64 -11.51
N ALA A 224 -26.55 -3.78 -12.32
CA ALA A 224 -27.86 -3.18 -12.03
C ALA A 224 -28.43 -3.55 -10.65
N PRO A 225 -28.47 -4.83 -10.23
CA PRO A 225 -28.95 -5.19 -8.89
C PRO A 225 -28.04 -4.67 -7.76
N LEU A 226 -26.72 -4.63 -7.96
CA LEU A 226 -25.78 -4.06 -6.99
C LEU A 226 -26.02 -2.55 -6.82
N ALA A 227 -26.12 -1.82 -7.93
CA ALA A 227 -26.40 -0.38 -7.91
C ALA A 227 -27.72 -0.07 -7.21
N ALA A 228 -28.77 -0.86 -7.46
CA ALA A 228 -30.06 -0.74 -6.78
C ALA A 228 -29.95 -0.99 -5.26
N ALA A 229 -29.12 -1.95 -4.83
CA ALA A 229 -28.90 -2.25 -3.41
C ALA A 229 -28.14 -1.14 -2.67
N PHE A 230 -27.22 -0.44 -3.35
CA PHE A 230 -26.59 0.76 -2.79
C PHE A 230 -27.53 1.96 -2.73
N GLY A 231 -28.42 2.11 -3.72
CA GLY A 231 -29.28 3.27 -3.89
C GLY A 231 -28.46 4.56 -4.06
N ASP A 232 -28.89 5.64 -3.41
CA ASP A 232 -28.25 6.96 -3.49
C ASP A 232 -26.81 7.01 -2.93
N ARG A 233 -26.36 5.94 -2.26
CA ARG A 233 -24.99 5.84 -1.76
C ARG A 233 -23.98 5.55 -2.86
N LEU A 234 -24.37 4.97 -4.00
CA LEU A 234 -23.44 4.68 -5.10
C LEU A 234 -23.39 5.86 -6.07
N ALA A 235 -22.21 6.46 -6.20
CA ALA A 235 -21.89 7.42 -7.25
C ALA A 235 -21.03 6.73 -8.32
N TYR A 236 -21.67 6.11 -9.31
CA TYR A 236 -20.96 5.55 -10.46
C TYR A 236 -20.69 6.65 -11.50
N GLN A 237 -19.43 6.85 -11.84
CA GLN A 237 -18.98 7.90 -12.73
C GLN A 237 -18.00 7.36 -13.76
N ARG A 238 -18.28 7.65 -15.04
CA ARG A 238 -17.33 7.42 -16.13
C ARG A 238 -16.51 8.67 -16.41
N GLN A 239 -15.22 8.50 -16.70
CA GLN A 239 -14.32 9.58 -17.12
C GLN A 239 -13.22 9.05 -18.06
N PRO A 240 -12.46 9.93 -18.74
CA PRO A 240 -11.28 9.50 -19.51
C PRO A 240 -10.23 8.79 -18.66
N ASN A 241 -9.38 7.99 -19.30
CA ASN A 241 -8.29 7.31 -18.60
C ASN A 241 -7.17 8.29 -18.22
N LEU A 242 -7.21 8.75 -16.97
CA LEU A 242 -6.19 9.58 -16.32
C LEU A 242 -5.33 8.75 -15.35
N GLY A 243 -5.38 7.42 -15.47
CA GLY A 243 -4.65 6.49 -14.63
C GLY A 243 -5.08 6.50 -13.15
N GLY A 244 -4.27 5.89 -12.29
CA GLY A 244 -4.59 5.72 -10.86
C GLY A 244 -4.76 7.07 -10.15
N ALA A 245 -3.80 7.99 -10.34
CA ALA A 245 -3.85 9.29 -9.70
C ALA A 245 -5.09 10.09 -10.12
N GLY A 246 -5.51 9.99 -11.38
CA GLY A 246 -6.71 10.67 -11.88
C GLY A 246 -8.00 10.14 -11.29
N GLY A 247 -8.10 8.82 -11.12
CA GLY A 247 -9.26 8.18 -10.50
C GLY A 247 -9.37 8.50 -9.01
N PHE A 248 -8.28 8.36 -8.25
CA PHE A 248 -8.26 8.67 -6.83
C PHE A 248 -8.45 10.15 -6.54
N THR A 249 -7.81 11.02 -7.32
CA THR A 249 -7.99 12.48 -7.17
C THR A 249 -9.42 12.89 -7.44
N ARG A 250 -10.18 12.16 -8.27
CA ARG A 250 -11.59 12.49 -8.51
C ARG A 250 -12.40 12.37 -7.22
N GLY A 251 -12.12 11.35 -6.40
CA GLY A 251 -12.68 11.21 -5.05
C GLY A 251 -12.41 12.42 -4.18
N LEU A 252 -11.14 12.82 -4.08
CA LEU A 252 -10.71 13.98 -3.29
C LEU A 252 -11.32 15.30 -3.81
N TYR A 253 -11.39 15.46 -5.14
CA TYR A 253 -11.93 16.62 -5.83
C TYR A 253 -13.41 16.84 -5.52
N GLU A 254 -14.18 15.75 -5.48
CA GLU A 254 -15.62 15.76 -5.23
C GLU A 254 -15.91 15.94 -3.75
N ALA A 255 -15.16 15.27 -2.88
CA ALA A 255 -15.27 15.38 -1.43
C ALA A 255 -14.91 16.77 -0.87
N THR A 256 -14.28 17.63 -1.68
CA THR A 256 -13.87 18.99 -1.30
C THR A 256 -14.40 20.06 -2.27
N ALA A 257 -15.53 19.77 -2.94
CA ALA A 257 -16.03 20.61 -4.03
C ALA A 257 -16.73 21.89 -3.59
N GLY A 258 -17.32 21.89 -2.40
CA GLY A 258 -18.20 22.96 -1.91
C GLY A 258 -17.66 23.68 -0.69
N ASP A 259 -18.60 24.04 0.20
CA ASP A 259 -18.31 24.63 1.50
C ASP A 259 -17.51 23.63 2.37
N PRO A 260 -16.46 24.08 3.09
CA PRO A 260 -15.74 23.21 4.03
C PRO A 260 -16.60 22.49 5.08
N ALA A 261 -17.81 22.99 5.37
CA ALA A 261 -18.76 22.31 6.25
C ALA A 261 -19.31 20.99 5.66
N ASP A 262 -19.31 20.87 4.34
CA ASP A 262 -19.80 19.69 3.60
C ASP A 262 -18.66 18.74 3.20
N ASP A 263 -17.42 19.02 3.63
CA ASP A 263 -16.25 18.22 3.26
C ASP A 263 -16.32 16.78 3.83
N HIS A 264 -15.94 15.81 3.00
CA HIS A 264 -15.85 14.40 3.38
C HIS A 264 -14.39 13.93 3.51
N ASP A 265 -14.10 13.12 4.52
CA ASP A 265 -12.87 12.34 4.52
C ASP A 265 -12.98 11.25 3.41
N VAL A 266 -11.88 10.90 2.74
CA VAL A 266 -11.94 9.98 1.59
C VAL A 266 -11.10 8.74 1.84
N LEU A 267 -11.73 7.58 1.87
CA LEU A 267 -11.06 6.28 1.83
C LEU A 267 -10.85 5.86 0.37
N LEU A 268 -9.63 6.00 -0.12
CA LEU A 268 -9.19 5.47 -1.41
C LEU A 268 -9.08 3.95 -1.32
N MET A 269 -9.49 3.23 -2.36
CA MET A 269 -9.39 1.77 -2.43
C MET A 269 -9.21 1.29 -3.88
N ASP A 270 -8.36 0.29 -4.10
CA ASP A 270 -8.24 -0.37 -5.42
C ASP A 270 -9.48 -1.23 -5.74
N ASP A 271 -9.69 -1.53 -7.02
CA ASP A 271 -10.82 -2.35 -7.48
C ASP A 271 -10.53 -3.86 -7.41
N ASP A 272 -9.26 -4.27 -7.52
CA ASP A 272 -8.77 -5.65 -7.53
C ASP A 272 -8.23 -6.14 -6.18
N VAL A 273 -8.98 -5.84 -5.13
CA VAL A 273 -8.72 -6.31 -3.77
C VAL A 273 -9.68 -7.42 -3.36
N LEU A 274 -9.17 -8.39 -2.59
CA LEU A 274 -10.04 -9.17 -1.71
C LEU A 274 -10.28 -8.34 -0.44
N LEU A 275 -11.48 -7.78 -0.34
CA LEU A 275 -11.88 -6.88 0.73
C LEU A 275 -12.39 -7.67 1.95
N ASP A 276 -11.78 -7.43 3.12
CA ASP A 276 -12.47 -7.61 4.39
C ASP A 276 -13.06 -6.25 4.83
N PRO A 277 -14.40 -6.08 4.86
CA PRO A 277 -15.04 -4.80 5.17
C PRO A 277 -14.72 -4.25 6.57
N GLU A 278 -14.14 -5.06 7.45
CA GLU A 278 -13.62 -4.62 8.74
C GLU A 278 -12.57 -3.50 8.62
N ILE A 279 -11.83 -3.43 7.51
CA ILE A 279 -10.91 -2.33 7.24
C ILE A 279 -11.62 -0.97 7.27
N VAL A 280 -12.85 -0.88 6.76
CA VAL A 280 -13.63 0.37 6.73
C VAL A 280 -13.94 0.82 8.15
N VAL A 281 -14.33 -0.10 9.03
CA VAL A 281 -14.61 0.18 10.45
C VAL A 281 -13.35 0.66 11.16
N ARG A 282 -12.21 0.01 10.93
CA ARG A 282 -10.94 0.31 11.60
C ARG A 282 -10.35 1.65 11.17
N LEU A 283 -10.26 1.90 9.86
CA LEU A 283 -9.67 3.14 9.35
C LEU A 283 -10.54 4.36 9.71
N THR A 284 -11.86 4.29 9.51
CA THR A 284 -12.78 5.38 9.88
C THR A 284 -12.83 5.60 11.38
N GLY A 285 -12.88 4.52 12.17
CA GLY A 285 -12.88 4.56 13.62
C GLY A 285 -11.61 5.18 14.21
N PHE A 286 -10.45 4.81 13.68
CA PHE A 286 -9.17 5.38 14.08
C PHE A 286 -9.06 6.86 13.68
N ALA A 287 -9.38 7.19 12.41
CA ALA A 287 -9.35 8.56 11.90
C ALA A 287 -10.26 9.51 12.68
N ALA A 288 -11.43 9.05 13.13
CA ALA A 288 -12.34 9.82 13.97
C ALA A 288 -11.72 10.22 15.33
N CYS A 289 -10.78 9.42 15.83
CA CYS A 289 -10.19 9.57 17.16
C CYS A 289 -8.84 10.29 17.16
N THR A 290 -8.26 10.59 15.99
CA THR A 290 -6.96 11.25 15.90
C THR A 290 -6.99 12.68 16.47
N THR A 291 -5.90 13.05 17.14
CA THR A 291 -5.72 14.36 17.78
C THR A 291 -5.54 15.51 16.78
N ALA A 292 -5.07 15.19 15.57
CA ALA A 292 -4.94 16.09 14.43
C ALA A 292 -5.36 15.35 13.14
N PRO A 293 -5.70 16.04 12.04
CA PRO A 293 -5.89 15.38 10.76
C PRO A 293 -4.66 14.53 10.40
N THR A 294 -4.89 13.24 10.15
CA THR A 294 -3.85 12.24 9.93
C THR A 294 -4.28 11.37 8.76
N ILE A 295 -3.38 11.10 7.82
CA ILE A 295 -3.61 10.12 6.76
C ILE A 295 -3.53 8.73 7.38
N VAL A 296 -4.57 7.91 7.22
CA VAL A 296 -4.67 6.59 7.84
C VAL A 296 -4.74 5.53 6.75
N GLY A 297 -3.61 4.88 6.52
CA GLY A 297 -3.43 3.81 5.56
C GLY A 297 -3.78 2.43 6.12
N GLY A 298 -4.37 1.59 5.29
CA GLY A 298 -4.42 0.15 5.49
C GLY A 298 -3.15 -0.50 4.95
N GLN A 299 -2.72 -1.58 5.59
CA GLN A 299 -1.65 -2.43 5.10
C GLN A 299 -2.10 -3.27 3.90
N MET A 300 -1.14 -3.82 3.18
CA MET A 300 -1.41 -4.76 2.10
C MET A 300 -0.98 -6.17 2.51
N LEU A 301 -1.92 -7.11 2.45
CA LEU A 301 -1.64 -8.54 2.51
C LEU A 301 -1.55 -9.10 1.09
N ASN A 302 -0.74 -10.14 0.90
CA ASN A 302 -0.53 -10.77 -0.39
C ASN A 302 -1.72 -11.66 -0.77
N LEU A 303 -2.38 -11.41 -1.90
CA LEU A 303 -3.57 -12.15 -2.33
C LEU A 303 -3.29 -13.63 -2.62
N LEU A 304 -2.17 -13.94 -3.26
CA LEU A 304 -1.76 -15.32 -3.57
C LEU A 304 -1.22 -16.04 -2.32
N HIS A 305 -0.56 -15.30 -1.43
CA HIS A 305 0.00 -15.81 -0.19
C HIS A 305 -0.63 -15.13 1.04
N PRO A 306 -1.91 -15.40 1.36
CA PRO A 306 -2.75 -14.58 2.26
C PRO A 306 -2.26 -14.46 3.71
N GLY A 307 -1.32 -15.29 4.14
CA GLY A 307 -0.65 -15.19 5.44
C GLY A 307 0.51 -14.19 5.50
N HIS A 308 0.88 -13.53 4.39
CA HIS A 308 2.00 -12.59 4.34
C HIS A 308 1.53 -11.13 4.26
N VAL A 309 2.13 -10.28 5.08
CA VAL A 309 2.09 -8.82 4.89
C VAL A 309 3.18 -8.40 3.93
N HIS A 310 2.85 -7.60 2.92
CA HIS A 310 3.82 -7.11 1.95
C HIS A 310 4.88 -6.24 2.64
N ILE A 311 4.43 -5.17 3.28
CA ILE A 311 5.26 -4.27 4.07
C ILE A 311 4.39 -3.53 5.08
N THR A 312 4.91 -3.34 6.29
CA THR A 312 4.12 -2.73 7.38
C THR A 312 4.29 -1.21 7.48
N ALA A 313 5.44 -0.70 7.05
CA ALA A 313 5.73 0.73 6.95
C ALA A 313 6.86 0.95 5.95
N GLU A 314 6.66 1.87 5.02
CA GLU A 314 7.57 2.12 3.91
C GLU A 314 8.06 3.57 3.85
N TYR A 315 9.19 3.78 3.20
CA TYR A 315 9.72 5.09 2.80
C TYR A 315 10.31 5.02 1.39
N ALA A 316 10.60 6.19 0.81
CA ALA A 316 11.20 6.32 -0.50
C ALA A 316 12.54 7.06 -0.42
N VAL A 317 13.38 6.84 -1.43
CA VAL A 317 14.60 7.63 -1.66
C VAL A 317 14.50 8.22 -3.07
N PRO A 318 13.84 9.38 -3.24
CA PRO A 318 13.53 9.94 -4.55
C PRO A 318 14.75 10.10 -5.46
N GLU A 319 15.87 10.65 -4.94
CA GLU A 319 17.09 10.86 -5.74
C GLU A 319 17.76 9.57 -6.24
N LYS A 320 17.39 8.42 -5.65
CA LYS A 320 17.83 7.09 -6.07
C LYS A 320 16.76 6.30 -6.82
N LEU A 321 15.59 6.90 -7.07
CA LEU A 321 14.44 6.28 -7.72
C LEU A 321 14.03 4.95 -7.05
N ARG A 322 14.07 4.93 -5.71
CA ARG A 322 13.66 3.79 -4.88
C ARG A 322 12.42 4.16 -4.09
N VAL A 323 11.47 3.24 -4.07
CA VAL A 323 10.16 3.32 -3.38
C VAL A 323 9.91 1.97 -2.71
N GLY A 324 9.05 1.91 -1.70
CA GLY A 324 8.73 0.67 -0.99
C GLY A 324 9.86 0.15 -0.11
N MET A 325 10.74 1.04 0.39
CA MET A 325 11.82 0.61 1.27
C MET A 325 11.27 0.39 2.69
N PRO A 326 11.56 -0.72 3.38
CA PRO A 326 11.10 -0.95 4.75
C PRO A 326 11.74 0.04 5.71
N VAL A 327 10.90 0.76 6.45
CA VAL A 327 11.37 1.57 7.59
C VAL A 327 12.05 0.63 8.60
N PRO A 328 13.14 1.04 9.28
CA PRO A 328 13.74 0.21 10.33
C PRO A 328 12.71 -0.24 11.36
N GLY A 329 12.60 -1.57 11.57
CA GLY A 329 11.61 -2.19 12.46
C GLY A 329 10.32 -2.64 11.77
N ALA A 330 10.08 -2.24 10.51
CA ALA A 330 8.99 -2.76 9.70
C ALA A 330 9.21 -4.23 9.34
N LEU A 331 8.13 -5.00 9.31
CA LEU A 331 8.08 -6.28 8.59
C LEU A 331 7.97 -6.02 7.08
N GLU A 332 8.73 -6.79 6.31
CA GLU A 332 8.71 -6.89 4.84
C GLU A 332 8.52 -8.37 4.50
N GLU A 333 7.54 -8.70 3.67
CA GLU A 333 7.13 -10.07 3.33
C GLU A 333 6.98 -10.96 4.58
N GLY A 334 6.37 -10.40 5.64
CA GLY A 334 6.30 -11.03 6.95
C GLY A 334 5.20 -12.09 7.04
N PHE A 335 5.56 -13.33 7.37
CA PHE A 335 4.57 -14.41 7.58
C PHE A 335 3.86 -14.27 8.94
N LEU A 336 2.62 -13.78 8.93
CA LEU A 336 1.84 -13.42 10.11
C LEU A 336 1.34 -14.62 10.92
N LEU A 337 1.37 -15.83 10.33
CA LEU A 337 1.08 -17.09 11.03
C LEU A 337 2.36 -17.73 11.60
N GLY A 338 3.52 -17.11 11.36
CA GLY A 338 4.81 -17.59 11.82
C GLY A 338 5.06 -17.27 13.28
N ARG A 339 6.15 -17.85 13.78
CA ARG A 339 6.72 -17.58 15.11
C ARG A 339 8.14 -17.09 14.96
N ASP A 340 8.56 -16.19 15.86
CA ASP A 340 9.95 -15.72 15.92
C ASP A 340 10.86 -16.76 16.60
N GLU A 341 12.14 -16.43 16.75
CA GLU A 341 13.16 -17.28 17.38
C GLU A 341 12.86 -17.63 18.86
N ARG A 342 11.99 -16.85 19.53
CA ARG A 342 11.51 -17.10 20.89
C ARG A 342 10.21 -17.91 20.91
N LEU A 343 9.77 -18.41 19.75
CA LEU A 343 8.49 -19.10 19.53
C LEU A 343 7.26 -18.23 19.81
N LEU A 344 7.44 -16.90 19.83
CA LEU A 344 6.34 -15.95 20.01
C LEU A 344 5.73 -15.60 18.65
N PRO A 345 4.43 -15.27 18.59
CA PRO A 345 3.78 -14.95 17.33
C PRO A 345 4.44 -13.75 16.64
N ILE A 346 4.47 -13.78 15.31
CA ILE A 346 4.90 -12.65 14.48
C ILE A 346 3.74 -11.66 14.39
N VAL A 347 3.70 -10.76 15.38
CA VAL A 347 2.75 -9.65 15.47
C VAL A 347 3.49 -8.32 15.59
N GLN A 348 2.84 -7.25 15.14
CA GLN A 348 3.42 -5.90 15.12
C GLN A 348 3.31 -5.24 16.50
N GLU A 349 4.33 -5.50 17.32
CA GLU A 349 4.43 -4.97 18.69
C GLU A 349 5.03 -3.58 18.72
N GLN A 350 6.09 -3.35 17.97
CA GLN A 350 6.73 -2.04 17.89
C GLN A 350 5.90 -1.09 17.02
N ARG A 351 5.79 0.16 17.46
CA ARG A 351 5.26 1.22 16.61
C ARG A 351 6.31 1.60 15.56
N VAL A 352 5.91 1.58 14.30
CA VAL A 352 6.75 2.02 13.19
C VAL A 352 6.03 3.15 12.47
N ASP A 353 6.68 4.30 12.43
CA ASP A 353 6.13 5.47 11.73
C ASP A 353 6.51 5.39 10.25
N THR A 354 5.55 5.71 9.38
CA THR A 354 5.75 5.77 7.93
C THR A 354 5.57 7.20 7.43
N GLU A 355 5.94 7.44 6.18
CA GLU A 355 5.89 8.75 5.54
C GLU A 355 4.74 8.85 4.53
N TYR A 356 4.33 7.71 3.96
CA TYR A 356 3.20 7.59 3.03
C TYR A 356 2.54 6.23 3.22
N ASN A 357 1.41 6.01 2.54
CA ASN A 357 0.82 4.68 2.43
C ASN A 357 0.29 4.52 1.01
N GLY A 358 0.48 3.35 0.41
CA GLY A 358 -0.13 3.02 -0.87
C GLY A 358 -1.65 3.21 -0.86
N TRP A 359 -2.20 3.55 -2.03
CA TRP A 359 -3.63 3.87 -2.18
C TRP A 359 -4.52 2.67 -2.43
N TRP A 360 -3.99 1.43 -2.31
CA TRP A 360 -4.80 0.20 -2.24
C TRP A 360 -5.87 0.28 -1.13
N SER A 361 -5.54 0.97 -0.02
CA SER A 361 -6.50 1.41 0.97
C SER A 361 -5.91 2.54 1.82
N CYS A 362 -6.40 3.77 1.65
CA CYS A 362 -5.85 4.94 2.35
C CYS A 362 -6.92 6.01 2.61
N LEU A 363 -7.17 6.31 3.89
CA LEU A 363 -8.06 7.38 4.31
C LEU A 363 -7.30 8.70 4.38
N ILE A 364 -7.72 9.65 3.55
CA ILE A 364 -7.19 11.02 3.49
C ILE A 364 -8.25 11.98 4.03
N PRO A 365 -7.97 12.69 5.13
CA PRO A 365 -8.90 13.69 5.64
C PRO A 365 -9.02 14.90 4.70
N ALA A 366 -10.22 15.43 4.51
CA ALA A 366 -10.43 16.63 3.70
C ALA A 366 -9.58 17.85 4.13
N PRO A 367 -9.36 18.12 5.44
CA PRO A 367 -8.47 19.20 5.87
C PRO A 367 -7.04 19.08 5.33
N VAL A 368 -6.54 17.87 5.07
CA VAL A 368 -5.22 17.65 4.47
C VAL A 368 -5.23 18.14 3.02
N VAL A 369 -6.23 17.75 2.23
CA VAL A 369 -6.40 18.18 0.83
C VAL A 369 -6.54 19.69 0.74
N ARG A 370 -7.36 20.30 1.60
CA ARG A 370 -7.53 21.77 1.65
C ARG A 370 -6.23 22.50 1.97
N ALA A 371 -5.37 21.92 2.81
CA ALA A 371 -4.13 22.55 3.23
C ALA A 371 -2.98 22.39 2.22
N ILE A 372 -2.93 21.28 1.48
CA ILE A 372 -1.77 20.94 0.64
C ILE A 372 -2.09 20.84 -0.86
N GLY A 373 -3.35 20.97 -1.25
CA GLY A 373 -3.82 20.78 -2.62
C GLY A 373 -4.04 19.30 -2.98
N TYR A 374 -4.34 19.06 -4.25
CA TYR A 374 -4.59 17.72 -4.79
C TYR A 374 -3.28 16.97 -5.09
N PRO A 375 -3.33 15.64 -5.30
CA PRO A 375 -2.23 14.90 -5.91
C PRO A 375 -1.74 15.52 -7.21
N LEU A 376 -0.48 15.26 -7.54
CA LEU A 376 0.05 15.62 -8.86
C LEU A 376 -0.71 14.86 -9.96
N PRO A 377 -0.94 15.47 -11.14
CA PRO A 377 -1.59 14.83 -12.28
C PRO A 377 -0.63 13.86 -13.00
N LEU A 378 -0.20 12.83 -12.26
CA LEU A 378 0.56 11.69 -12.74
C LEU A 378 -0.41 10.64 -13.30
N PHE A 379 0.07 9.74 -14.17
CA PHE A 379 -0.75 8.62 -14.64
C PHE A 379 -0.72 7.44 -13.65
N PHE A 380 0.46 7.10 -13.13
CA PHE A 380 0.66 5.90 -12.32
C PHE A 380 1.93 6.02 -11.47
N GLN A 381 1.90 5.57 -10.21
CA GLN A 381 3.01 5.53 -9.24
C GLN A 381 3.58 6.89 -8.80
N TRP A 382 4.07 6.93 -7.55
CA TRP A 382 4.67 8.07 -6.84
C TRP A 382 3.70 9.17 -6.42
N ASP A 383 2.45 9.11 -6.87
CA ASP A 383 1.35 9.97 -6.44
C ASP A 383 1.09 9.86 -4.94
N ASP A 384 1.05 8.64 -4.42
CA ASP A 384 0.96 8.32 -2.99
C ASP A 384 2.17 8.81 -2.18
N VAL A 385 3.39 8.52 -2.66
CA VAL A 385 4.66 8.91 -2.04
C VAL A 385 4.78 10.42 -1.95
N GLU A 386 4.59 11.11 -3.08
CA GLU A 386 4.71 12.56 -3.15
C GLU A 386 3.68 13.24 -2.26
N PHE A 387 2.43 12.77 -2.28
CA PHE A 387 1.37 13.33 -1.44
C PHE A 387 1.67 13.15 0.05
N GLY A 388 2.12 11.96 0.46
CA GLY A 388 2.53 11.70 1.85
C GLY A 388 3.71 12.57 2.30
N TYR A 389 4.72 12.74 1.45
CA TYR A 389 5.90 13.57 1.75
C TYR A 389 5.50 15.05 1.86
N ARG A 390 4.68 15.54 0.92
CA ARG A 390 4.13 16.89 0.95
C ARG A 390 3.26 17.14 2.19
N ALA A 391 2.45 16.15 2.59
CA ALA A 391 1.63 16.22 3.80
C ALA A 391 2.52 16.35 5.06
N ARG A 392 3.58 15.55 5.15
CA ARG A 392 4.56 15.59 6.24
C ARG A 392 5.29 16.93 6.32
N GLU A 393 5.70 17.50 5.19
CA GLU A 393 6.31 18.85 5.14
C GLU A 393 5.40 19.94 5.73
N ARG A 394 4.08 19.69 5.77
CA ARG A 394 3.06 20.59 6.34
C ARG A 394 2.60 20.17 7.74
N GLY A 395 3.22 19.16 8.33
CA GLY A 395 2.94 18.71 9.70
C GLY A 395 1.80 17.69 9.83
N PHE A 396 1.28 17.15 8.71
CA PHE A 396 0.33 16.05 8.75
C PHE A 396 1.05 14.71 8.82
N ALA A 397 0.61 13.85 9.74
CA ALA A 397 1.18 12.51 9.89
C ALA A 397 0.51 11.51 8.94
N THR A 398 1.25 10.44 8.62
CA THR A 398 0.72 9.24 7.97
C THR A 398 0.89 8.05 8.91
N VAL A 399 -0.15 7.25 9.05
CA VAL A 399 -0.15 6.02 9.85
C VAL A 399 -0.53 4.86 8.95
N SER A 400 0.34 3.86 8.81
CA SER A 400 -0.03 2.54 8.30
C SER A 400 -0.55 1.73 9.49
N LEU A 401 -1.87 1.52 9.57
CA LEU A 401 -2.54 0.96 10.75
C LEU A 401 -2.48 -0.57 10.73
N PRO A 402 -1.76 -1.22 11.66
CA PRO A 402 -1.73 -2.68 11.72
C PRO A 402 -3.10 -3.26 12.10
N GLY A 403 -3.39 -4.45 11.56
CA GLY A 403 -4.70 -5.09 11.71
C GLY A 403 -5.79 -4.47 10.83
N ALA A 404 -5.47 -3.54 9.94
CA ALA A 404 -6.40 -3.02 8.94
C ALA A 404 -5.74 -3.22 7.57
N ALA A 405 -6.27 -4.13 6.74
CA ALA A 405 -5.66 -4.45 5.46
C ALA A 405 -6.64 -4.91 4.39
N VAL A 406 -6.18 -4.82 3.15
CA VAL A 406 -6.78 -5.50 2.00
C VAL A 406 -5.81 -6.56 1.50
N TRP A 407 -6.33 -7.64 0.91
CA TRP A 407 -5.51 -8.55 0.14
C TRP A 407 -5.44 -8.05 -1.30
N HIS A 408 -4.23 -7.90 -1.83
CA HIS A 408 -4.01 -7.37 -3.17
C HIS A 408 -2.86 -8.13 -3.85
N ALA A 409 -2.72 -7.97 -5.17
CA ALA A 409 -1.74 -8.71 -5.95
C ALA A 409 -0.32 -8.64 -5.37
N ASP A 410 0.32 -9.80 -5.20
CA ASP A 410 1.66 -9.96 -4.64
C ASP A 410 2.69 -9.19 -5.48
N PHE A 411 3.24 -8.11 -4.94
CA PHE A 411 4.20 -7.27 -5.69
C PHE A 411 5.50 -8.01 -5.98
N GLY A 412 5.89 -8.98 -5.14
CA GLY A 412 7.01 -9.87 -5.40
C GLY A 412 6.87 -10.72 -6.66
N TRP A 413 5.65 -10.91 -7.17
CA TRP A 413 5.36 -11.67 -8.40
C TRP A 413 5.21 -10.81 -9.65
N LYS A 414 5.28 -9.47 -9.52
CA LYS A 414 5.23 -8.56 -10.67
C LYS A 414 6.60 -8.44 -11.31
N ASP A 415 6.68 -8.52 -12.64
CA ASP A 415 7.96 -8.38 -13.33
C ASP A 415 8.41 -6.92 -13.31
N TRP A 416 9.70 -6.72 -13.08
CA TRP A 416 10.31 -5.41 -13.13
C TRP A 416 10.38 -4.83 -14.55
N ASP A 417 10.44 -5.70 -15.57
CA ASP A 417 10.56 -5.34 -16.98
C ASP A 417 9.20 -5.05 -17.64
N GLU A 418 8.48 -4.08 -17.08
CA GLU A 418 7.15 -3.68 -17.51
C GLU A 418 7.09 -2.24 -18.05
N TRP A 419 6.06 -1.95 -18.85
CA TRP A 419 5.91 -0.66 -19.53
C TRP A 419 5.74 0.51 -18.57
N HIS A 420 5.04 0.30 -17.47
CA HIS A 420 4.79 1.33 -16.47
C HIS A 420 6.05 1.76 -15.71
N ARG A 421 7.19 1.07 -15.88
CA ARG A 421 8.48 1.43 -15.27
C ARG A 421 8.97 2.81 -15.70
N TYR A 422 8.59 3.26 -16.90
CA TYR A 422 8.78 4.63 -17.34
C TYR A 422 8.23 5.64 -16.31
N PHE A 423 7.01 5.43 -15.82
CA PHE A 423 6.38 6.33 -14.84
C PHE A 423 7.12 6.29 -13.51
N ASN A 424 7.55 5.11 -13.06
CA ASN A 424 8.36 5.00 -11.85
C ASN A 424 9.61 5.90 -11.92
N GLN A 425 10.30 5.89 -13.06
CA GLN A 425 11.54 6.63 -13.24
C GLN A 425 11.29 8.13 -13.41
N ARG A 426 10.34 8.52 -14.27
CA ARG A 426 9.99 9.92 -14.49
C ARG A 426 9.42 10.56 -13.22
N ASN A 427 8.45 9.91 -12.60
CA ASN A 427 7.76 10.46 -11.43
C ASN A 427 8.67 10.44 -10.19
N GLY A 428 9.62 9.50 -10.09
CA GLY A 428 10.68 9.56 -9.09
C GLY A 428 11.61 10.77 -9.26
N LEU A 429 11.95 11.15 -10.51
CA LEU A 429 12.71 12.38 -10.79
C LEU A 429 11.90 13.64 -10.44
N ILE A 430 10.60 13.66 -10.77
CA ILE A 430 9.68 14.75 -10.39
C ILE A 430 9.62 14.86 -8.86
N THR A 431 9.43 13.75 -8.15
CA THR A 431 9.38 13.72 -6.67
C THR A 431 10.71 14.16 -6.07
N ALA A 432 11.85 13.75 -6.63
CA ALA A 432 13.17 14.24 -6.22
C ALA A 432 13.29 15.74 -6.43
N ALA A 433 12.82 16.25 -7.56
CA ALA A 433 12.81 17.68 -7.84
C ALA A 433 11.95 18.46 -6.84
N LEU A 434 10.82 17.92 -6.38
CA LEU A 434 9.92 18.63 -5.46
C LEU A 434 10.34 18.52 -3.99
N ARG A 435 10.70 17.32 -3.54
CA ARG A 435 10.85 16.97 -2.11
C ARG A 435 12.28 16.88 -1.60
N THR A 436 13.28 17.06 -2.47
CA THR A 436 14.69 17.04 -2.04
C THR A 436 15.46 18.29 -2.50
N GLY A 437 16.76 18.32 -2.19
CA GLY A 437 17.69 19.31 -2.72
C GLY A 437 18.06 19.10 -4.19
N PHE A 438 17.62 17.98 -4.79
CA PHE A 438 17.98 17.52 -6.12
C PHE A 438 19.51 17.48 -6.32
N ASP A 439 20.21 16.63 -5.57
CA ASP A 439 21.65 16.46 -5.76
C ASP A 439 21.96 15.89 -7.15
N ARG A 440 22.44 16.77 -8.05
CA ARG A 440 22.77 16.43 -9.43
C ARG A 440 23.68 15.22 -9.55
N ARG A 441 24.59 15.03 -8.58
CA ARG A 441 25.56 13.93 -8.62
C ARG A 441 24.87 12.60 -8.34
N THR A 442 24.08 12.54 -7.27
CA THR A 442 23.30 11.35 -6.91
C THR A 442 22.30 10.99 -7.98
N VAL A 443 21.51 11.94 -8.47
CA VAL A 443 20.52 11.69 -9.53
C VAL A 443 21.18 11.20 -10.83
N THR A 444 22.22 11.89 -11.30
CA THR A 444 22.90 11.51 -12.55
C THR A 444 23.57 10.15 -12.41
N THR A 445 24.20 9.88 -11.28
CA THR A 445 24.86 8.59 -11.01
C THR A 445 23.83 7.46 -10.97
N THR A 446 22.67 7.67 -10.33
CA THR A 446 21.55 6.72 -10.33
C THR A 446 21.10 6.37 -11.75
N ILE A 447 20.89 7.39 -12.61
CA ILE A 447 20.46 7.17 -14.01
C ILE A 447 21.53 6.42 -14.80
N VAL A 448 22.81 6.79 -14.66
CA VAL A 448 23.92 6.12 -15.32
C VAL A 448 24.02 4.66 -14.87
N GLU A 449 23.88 4.38 -13.56
CA GLU A 449 23.91 3.02 -13.03
C GLU A 449 22.76 2.18 -13.57
N LEU A 450 21.53 2.68 -13.58
CA LEU A 450 20.38 1.97 -14.13
C LEU A 450 20.55 1.69 -15.63
N LEU A 451 20.91 2.71 -16.40
CA LEU A 451 21.14 2.58 -17.84
C LEU A 451 22.23 1.55 -18.13
N ALA A 452 23.37 1.65 -17.43
CA ALA A 452 24.50 0.74 -17.56
C ALA A 452 24.10 -0.71 -17.28
N GLN A 453 23.25 -0.95 -16.28
CA GLN A 453 22.73 -2.28 -15.93
C GLN A 453 21.77 -2.81 -17.00
N TYR A 454 20.80 -2.01 -17.45
CA TYR A 454 19.84 -2.41 -18.48
C TYR A 454 20.54 -2.77 -19.79
N LEU A 455 21.53 -1.98 -20.22
CA LEU A 455 22.26 -2.24 -21.46
C LEU A 455 23.03 -3.56 -21.41
N VAL A 456 23.79 -3.84 -20.33
CA VAL A 456 24.53 -5.11 -20.24
C VAL A 456 23.63 -6.31 -19.95
N ALA A 457 22.46 -6.09 -19.34
CA ALA A 457 21.43 -7.12 -19.15
C ALA A 457 20.57 -7.37 -20.40
N MET A 458 20.86 -6.70 -21.52
CA MET A 458 20.12 -6.80 -22.79
C MET A 458 18.63 -6.42 -22.64
N GLN A 459 18.33 -5.46 -21.75
CA GLN A 459 17.01 -4.89 -21.52
C GLN A 459 16.88 -3.56 -22.28
N TYR A 460 16.92 -3.62 -23.61
CA TYR A 460 17.01 -2.42 -24.45
C TYR A 460 15.71 -1.60 -24.41
N GLY A 461 14.55 -2.24 -24.31
CA GLY A 461 13.27 -1.56 -24.09
C GLY A 461 13.20 -0.77 -22.77
N LEU A 462 13.77 -1.31 -21.67
CA LEU A 462 13.90 -0.55 -20.42
C LEU A 462 14.87 0.61 -20.53
N ALA A 463 15.99 0.43 -21.21
CA ALA A 463 16.92 1.53 -21.47
C ALA A 463 16.25 2.64 -22.30
N ALA A 464 15.52 2.31 -23.36
CA ALA A 464 14.83 3.28 -24.21
C ALA A 464 13.76 4.08 -23.42
N THR A 465 13.00 3.39 -22.58
CA THR A 465 11.97 4.03 -21.74
C THR A 465 12.57 4.83 -20.60
N LEU A 466 13.71 4.43 -20.01
CA LEU A 466 14.47 5.23 -19.05
C LEU A 466 14.96 6.55 -19.65
N LEU A 467 15.54 6.50 -20.86
CA LEU A 467 16.00 7.71 -21.52
C LEU A 467 14.84 8.66 -21.82
N THR A 468 13.70 8.10 -22.24
CA THR A 468 12.48 8.88 -22.49
C THR A 468 11.93 9.50 -21.21
N ALA A 469 11.95 8.76 -20.08
CA ALA A 469 11.56 9.28 -18.77
C ALA A 469 12.41 10.48 -18.33
N VAL A 470 13.73 10.42 -18.55
CA VAL A 470 14.64 11.53 -18.27
C VAL A 470 14.39 12.70 -19.22
N ASP A 471 14.20 12.44 -20.52
CA ASP A 471 13.92 13.48 -21.51
C ASP A 471 12.61 14.23 -21.17
N ASP A 472 11.55 13.52 -20.78
CA ASP A 472 10.27 14.13 -20.38
C ASP A 472 10.36 14.87 -19.04
N PHE A 473 11.14 14.38 -18.07
CA PHE A 473 11.43 15.15 -16.87
C PHE A 473 12.13 16.50 -17.20
N LEU A 474 13.08 16.49 -18.13
CA LEU A 474 13.81 17.68 -18.56
C LEU A 474 12.98 18.64 -19.40
N ARG A 475 11.93 18.16 -20.09
CA ARG A 475 10.95 19.02 -20.78
C ARG A 475 10.11 19.85 -19.82
N GLY A 476 10.03 19.44 -18.55
CA GLY A 476 9.39 20.19 -17.49
C GLY A 476 7.88 19.96 -17.37
N PRO A 477 7.19 20.79 -16.57
CA PRO A 477 5.83 20.53 -16.08
C PRO A 477 4.74 20.32 -17.14
N SER A 478 4.92 20.82 -18.37
CA SER A 478 3.93 20.69 -19.43
C SER A 478 3.69 19.24 -19.87
N VAL A 479 4.58 18.31 -19.53
CA VAL A 479 4.38 16.87 -19.81
C VAL A 479 3.24 16.25 -18.99
N LEU A 480 2.69 16.98 -18.01
CA LEU A 480 1.52 16.56 -17.23
C LEU A 480 0.23 17.28 -17.65
N ASP A 481 0.26 18.11 -18.71
CA ASP A 481 -0.92 18.89 -19.10
C ASP A 481 -2.10 18.02 -19.57
N ASP A 482 -1.88 16.76 -19.96
CA ASP A 482 -2.92 15.79 -20.30
C ASP A 482 -3.10 14.68 -19.24
N GLY A 483 -2.57 14.89 -18.02
CA GLY A 483 -2.53 13.84 -17.00
C GLY A 483 -1.61 12.67 -17.37
N SER A 484 -0.69 12.87 -18.32
CA SER A 484 0.18 11.84 -18.88
C SER A 484 -0.54 10.70 -19.60
N ALA A 485 -1.78 10.89 -20.04
CA ALA A 485 -2.53 9.89 -20.79
C ALA A 485 -1.83 9.54 -22.14
N ALA A 486 -1.36 10.54 -22.88
CA ALA A 486 -0.64 10.31 -24.13
C ALA A 486 0.70 9.58 -23.90
N ALA A 487 1.36 9.82 -22.77
CA ALA A 487 2.59 9.14 -22.41
C ALA A 487 2.38 7.63 -22.26
N ALA A 488 1.24 7.18 -21.71
CA ALA A 488 0.95 5.75 -21.58
C ALA A 488 0.89 5.05 -22.95
N ALA A 489 0.23 5.66 -23.94
CA ALA A 489 0.15 5.14 -25.30
C ALA A 489 1.52 5.15 -26.00
N GLU A 490 2.26 6.24 -25.87
CA GLU A 490 3.58 6.40 -26.48
C GLU A 490 4.60 5.39 -25.94
N ILE A 491 4.61 5.14 -24.64
CA ILE A 491 5.54 4.19 -24.03
C ILE A 491 5.26 2.75 -24.46
N ARG A 492 3.98 2.37 -24.61
CA ARG A 492 3.61 1.06 -25.18
C ARG A 492 4.13 0.94 -26.61
N ARG A 493 3.97 1.99 -27.43
CA ARG A 493 4.49 2.04 -28.81
C ARG A 493 6.01 1.91 -28.86
N ILE A 494 6.74 2.64 -28.01
CA ILE A 494 8.20 2.54 -27.90
C ILE A 494 8.60 1.10 -27.53
N ARG A 495 7.96 0.50 -26.52
CA ARG A 495 8.30 -0.86 -26.07
C ARG A 495 8.00 -1.94 -27.11
N ALA A 496 6.94 -1.78 -27.92
CA ALA A 496 6.62 -2.72 -28.98
C ALA A 496 7.75 -2.89 -30.02
N ALA A 497 8.65 -1.92 -30.15
CA ALA A 497 9.83 -2.03 -31.00
C ALA A 497 10.91 -2.99 -30.44
N TYR A 498 10.78 -3.44 -29.19
CA TYR A 498 11.76 -4.25 -28.47
C TYR A 498 11.19 -5.64 -28.15
N PRO A 499 11.55 -6.69 -28.92
CA PRO A 499 10.96 -8.02 -28.76
C PRO A 499 11.14 -8.63 -27.36
N GLU A 500 12.22 -8.29 -26.66
CA GLU A 500 12.50 -8.79 -25.31
C GLU A 500 11.53 -8.26 -24.24
N THR A 501 10.71 -7.26 -24.59
CA THR A 501 9.70 -6.67 -23.68
C THR A 501 8.39 -7.45 -23.64
N THR A 502 8.24 -8.47 -24.47
CA THR A 502 7.05 -9.33 -24.50
C THR A 502 7.41 -10.68 -23.88
N ALA A 503 6.65 -11.09 -22.86
CA ALA A 503 6.72 -12.44 -22.34
C ALA A 503 6.01 -13.39 -23.32
N VAL A 504 6.64 -14.52 -23.62
CA VAL A 504 6.07 -15.58 -24.45
C VAL A 504 5.84 -16.82 -23.60
N PRO A 505 4.71 -17.54 -23.75
CA PRO A 505 4.52 -18.82 -23.08
C PRO A 505 5.66 -19.77 -23.42
N LEU A 506 6.19 -20.49 -22.43
CA LEU A 506 7.37 -21.35 -22.62
C LEU A 506 7.17 -22.36 -23.76
N ALA A 507 5.98 -22.95 -23.88
CA ALA A 507 5.64 -23.89 -24.94
C ALA A 507 5.69 -23.29 -26.36
N GLN A 508 5.52 -21.96 -26.48
CA GLN A 508 5.55 -21.23 -27.75
C GLN A 508 6.94 -20.62 -28.03
N ALA A 509 7.85 -20.66 -27.07
CA ALA A 509 9.17 -20.06 -27.20
C ALA A 509 10.11 -20.85 -28.15
N GLY A 510 9.76 -22.09 -28.49
CA GLY A 510 10.49 -22.90 -29.48
C GLY A 510 11.95 -23.18 -29.10
N LEU A 511 12.22 -23.32 -27.79
CA LEU A 511 13.57 -23.47 -27.25
C LEU A 511 14.14 -24.86 -27.51
N ASP A 512 15.43 -24.94 -27.83
CA ASP A 512 16.14 -26.22 -27.87
C ASP A 512 16.51 -26.72 -26.46
N VAL A 513 16.93 -27.99 -26.35
CA VAL A 513 17.30 -28.61 -25.07
C VAL A 513 18.47 -27.90 -24.38
N ARG A 514 19.41 -27.32 -25.14
CA ARG A 514 20.56 -26.58 -24.60
C ARG A 514 20.15 -25.21 -24.09
N GLU A 515 19.19 -24.56 -24.75
CA GLU A 515 18.59 -23.29 -24.30
C GLU A 515 17.74 -23.46 -23.04
N SER A 516 17.23 -24.67 -22.81
CA SER A 516 16.43 -25.04 -21.64
C SER A 516 17.27 -25.34 -20.39
N VAL A 517 18.60 -25.32 -20.48
CA VAL A 517 19.48 -25.53 -19.33
C VAL A 517 19.40 -24.33 -18.40
N VAL A 518 19.07 -24.60 -17.13
CA VAL A 518 18.99 -23.59 -16.08
C VAL A 518 20.38 -23.20 -15.60
N HIS A 519 20.63 -21.89 -15.55
CA HIS A 519 21.83 -21.30 -14.98
C HIS A 519 21.45 -20.46 -13.75
N LEU A 520 22.15 -20.70 -12.63
CA LEU A 520 21.98 -19.94 -11.39
C LEU A 520 23.05 -18.85 -11.29
N ALA A 521 22.72 -17.72 -10.66
CA ALA A 521 23.67 -16.63 -10.52
C ALA A 521 24.78 -17.02 -9.55
N GLY A 522 26.00 -16.57 -9.87
CA GLY A 522 27.07 -16.51 -8.89
C GLY A 522 26.86 -15.36 -7.89
N HIS A 523 27.74 -15.28 -6.90
CA HIS A 523 27.72 -14.25 -5.87
C HIS A 523 27.54 -12.82 -6.40
N LYS A 524 26.74 -12.04 -5.67
CA LYS A 524 26.56 -10.60 -5.91
C LYS A 524 27.93 -9.89 -5.93
N PRO A 525 28.23 -9.07 -6.95
CA PRO A 525 29.53 -8.45 -7.09
C PRO A 525 29.77 -7.40 -5.98
N SER A 526 30.91 -7.50 -5.29
CA SER A 526 31.34 -6.50 -4.30
C SER A 526 31.89 -5.21 -4.93
N LYS A 527 32.37 -5.27 -6.19
CA LYS A 527 32.92 -4.14 -6.95
C LYS A 527 32.10 -3.87 -8.21
N VAL A 528 30.90 -3.31 -8.03
CA VAL A 528 29.88 -3.07 -9.08
C VAL A 528 30.48 -2.51 -10.37
N VAL A 529 31.20 -1.38 -10.30
CA VAL A 529 31.78 -0.71 -11.48
C VAL A 529 32.80 -1.59 -12.22
N ARG A 530 33.69 -2.27 -11.50
CA ARG A 530 34.70 -3.16 -12.12
C ARG A 530 34.04 -4.36 -12.79
N THR A 531 33.01 -4.92 -12.15
CA THR A 531 32.22 -5.99 -12.74
C THR A 531 31.54 -5.50 -14.02
N TRP A 532 30.93 -4.33 -14.01
CA TRP A 532 30.30 -3.75 -15.19
C TRP A 532 31.28 -3.60 -16.36
N VAL A 533 32.45 -2.99 -16.13
CA VAL A 533 33.49 -2.86 -17.17
C VAL A 533 33.89 -4.23 -17.72
N LYS A 534 34.10 -5.22 -16.84
CA LYS A 534 34.40 -6.60 -17.27
C LYS A 534 33.30 -7.17 -18.16
N ARG A 535 32.02 -6.99 -17.80
CA ARG A 535 30.89 -7.47 -18.60
C ARG A 535 30.81 -6.80 -19.96
N ALA A 536 30.96 -5.48 -20.01
CA ALA A 536 31.00 -4.73 -21.27
C ALA A 536 32.13 -5.21 -22.20
N VAL A 537 33.34 -5.43 -21.67
CA VAL A 537 34.48 -5.95 -22.45
C VAL A 537 34.22 -7.37 -22.98
N LEU A 538 33.66 -8.26 -22.16
CA LEU A 538 33.32 -9.62 -22.60
C LEU A 538 32.29 -9.60 -23.73
N GLN A 539 31.26 -8.76 -23.62
CA GLN A 539 30.20 -8.63 -24.63
C GLN A 539 30.72 -8.00 -25.94
N ALA A 540 31.58 -6.98 -25.83
CA ALA A 540 32.21 -6.32 -26.98
C ALA A 540 33.14 -7.28 -27.74
N THR A 541 33.93 -8.07 -27.02
CA THR A 541 34.85 -9.07 -27.61
C THR A 541 34.15 -10.35 -28.05
N GLY A 542 32.87 -10.55 -27.73
CA GLY A 542 32.13 -11.77 -28.02
C GLY A 542 32.59 -12.99 -27.23
N ARG A 543 33.30 -12.78 -26.12
CA ARG A 543 33.87 -13.81 -25.24
C ARG A 543 32.98 -14.11 -24.03
N VAL A 544 31.67 -13.95 -24.18
CA VAL A 544 30.72 -14.27 -23.12
C VAL A 544 30.72 -15.79 -22.86
N PRO A 545 30.63 -16.25 -21.59
CA PRO A 545 30.71 -17.68 -21.27
C PRO A 545 29.58 -18.53 -21.84
N PHE A 546 28.37 -17.97 -21.97
CA PHE A 546 27.18 -18.72 -22.38
C PHE A 546 26.65 -18.19 -23.71
N ARG A 547 26.43 -19.10 -24.66
CA ARG A 547 25.80 -18.75 -25.95
C ARG A 547 24.29 -18.55 -25.80
N SER A 548 23.62 -19.48 -25.14
CA SER A 548 22.21 -19.41 -24.79
C SER A 548 21.97 -20.13 -23.46
N GLY A 549 20.88 -19.84 -22.76
CA GLY A 549 20.49 -20.54 -21.53
C GLY A 549 19.33 -19.89 -20.78
N MET A 550 18.71 -20.67 -19.90
CA MET A 550 17.57 -20.24 -19.09
C MET A 550 18.03 -19.67 -17.75
N VAL A 551 17.42 -18.55 -17.35
CA VAL A 551 17.72 -17.82 -16.13
C VAL A 551 16.41 -17.65 -15.34
N PRO A 552 16.29 -18.27 -14.15
CA PRO A 552 15.13 -18.08 -13.29
C PRO A 552 14.94 -16.61 -12.93
N ALA A 553 13.69 -16.21 -12.65
CA ALA A 553 13.34 -14.80 -12.44
C ALA A 553 14.12 -14.18 -11.26
N GLY A 554 14.22 -14.90 -10.13
CA GLY A 554 15.02 -14.48 -8.97
C GLY A 554 16.54 -14.42 -9.20
N GLU A 555 17.04 -15.07 -10.26
CA GLU A 555 18.46 -15.14 -10.64
C GLU A 555 18.81 -14.15 -11.76
N ALA A 556 17.82 -13.39 -12.27
CA ALA A 556 17.91 -12.54 -13.46
C ALA A 556 18.62 -11.19 -13.22
N HIS A 557 19.70 -11.21 -12.44
CA HIS A 557 20.49 -10.02 -12.15
C HIS A 557 21.34 -9.57 -13.34
N TRP A 558 21.58 -8.27 -13.49
CA TRP A 558 22.37 -7.73 -14.61
C TRP A 558 23.77 -8.34 -14.72
N TRP A 559 24.43 -8.65 -13.61
CA TRP A 559 25.80 -9.23 -13.59
C TRP A 559 25.83 -10.69 -14.00
N HIS A 560 24.68 -11.36 -13.98
CA HIS A 560 24.48 -12.74 -14.38
C HIS A 560 24.00 -12.81 -15.82
N VAL A 561 22.90 -12.12 -16.16
CA VAL A 561 22.34 -12.07 -17.54
C VAL A 561 23.37 -11.56 -18.55
N SER A 562 24.26 -10.64 -18.15
CA SER A 562 25.34 -10.14 -19.03
C SER A 562 26.39 -11.18 -19.44
N LEU A 563 26.35 -12.40 -18.88
CA LEU A 563 27.20 -13.53 -19.27
C LEU A 563 26.70 -14.30 -20.49
N PHE A 564 25.52 -13.95 -21.01
CA PHE A 564 24.85 -14.64 -22.09
C PHE A 564 24.87 -13.82 -23.37
N GLU A 565 24.94 -14.50 -24.52
CA GLU A 565 24.61 -13.88 -25.82
C GLU A 565 23.09 -13.89 -26.08
N ARG A 566 22.40 -14.91 -25.58
CA ARG A 566 20.95 -15.04 -25.53
C ARG A 566 20.53 -15.57 -24.16
N ALA A 567 19.67 -14.85 -23.44
CA ALA A 567 19.17 -15.26 -22.13
C ALA A 567 17.66 -15.44 -22.19
N ILE A 568 17.18 -16.61 -21.79
CA ILE A 568 15.76 -16.92 -21.65
C ILE A 568 15.42 -16.68 -20.18
N VAL A 569 14.81 -15.54 -19.88
CA VAL A 569 14.54 -15.13 -18.50
C VAL A 569 13.10 -15.48 -18.15
N THR A 570 12.88 -16.25 -17.09
CA THR A 570 11.53 -16.50 -16.58
C THR A 570 10.90 -15.20 -16.11
N ASP A 571 9.64 -14.96 -16.49
CA ASP A 571 8.85 -13.85 -15.98
C ASP A 571 8.57 -14.05 -14.48
N MET A 572 8.51 -12.98 -13.68
CA MET A 572 8.31 -13.10 -12.22
C MET A 572 6.99 -13.76 -11.85
N ALA A 573 5.97 -13.67 -12.70
CA ALA A 573 4.68 -14.34 -12.48
C ALA A 573 4.72 -15.83 -12.90
N GLU A 574 5.85 -16.32 -13.39
CA GLU A 574 6.07 -17.68 -13.91
C GLU A 574 5.14 -18.09 -15.07
N THR A 575 4.46 -17.12 -15.70
CA THR A 575 3.51 -17.38 -16.81
C THR A 575 4.20 -17.57 -18.16
N GLY A 576 5.49 -17.24 -18.27
CA GLY A 576 6.24 -17.32 -19.51
C GLY A 576 7.70 -16.93 -19.35
N VAL A 577 8.34 -16.66 -20.49
CA VAL A 577 9.74 -16.25 -20.56
C VAL A 577 9.92 -15.04 -21.46
N ARG A 578 10.89 -14.19 -21.13
CA ARG A 578 11.38 -13.08 -21.95
C ARG A 578 12.70 -13.48 -22.58
N ILE A 579 12.79 -13.38 -23.91
CA ILE A 579 14.00 -13.75 -24.65
C ILE A 579 14.84 -12.51 -24.89
N ARG A 580 15.94 -12.39 -24.16
CA ARG A 580 16.89 -11.28 -24.29
C ARG A 580 18.04 -11.70 -25.19
N THR A 581 18.18 -11.04 -26.34
CA THR A 581 19.24 -11.35 -27.31
C THR A 581 20.14 -10.14 -27.51
N ARG A 582 21.45 -10.38 -27.56
CA ARG A 582 22.43 -9.30 -27.73
C ARG A 582 22.33 -8.68 -29.12
N ASP A 583 22.06 -7.39 -29.16
CA ASP A 583 22.01 -6.58 -30.38
C ASP A 583 23.04 -5.45 -30.30
N ARG A 584 24.05 -5.49 -31.19
CA ARG A 584 25.15 -4.52 -31.19
C ARG A 584 24.72 -3.16 -31.72
N GLU A 585 23.75 -3.12 -32.64
CA GLU A 585 23.28 -1.88 -33.25
C GLU A 585 22.44 -1.11 -32.23
N ARG A 586 21.46 -1.78 -31.61
CA ARG A 586 20.64 -1.19 -30.53
C ARG A 586 21.47 -0.74 -29.35
N LEU A 587 22.47 -1.55 -28.94
CA LEU A 587 23.38 -1.17 -27.87
C LEU A 587 24.11 0.15 -28.19
N ARG A 588 24.62 0.31 -29.42
CA ARG A 588 25.32 1.53 -29.84
C ARG A 588 24.39 2.73 -29.90
N GLU A 589 23.20 2.55 -30.47
CA GLU A 589 22.17 3.59 -30.55
C GLU A 589 21.79 4.10 -29.15
N LEU A 590 21.38 3.20 -28.26
CA LEU A 590 20.95 3.53 -26.90
C LEU A 590 22.08 4.07 -26.03
N THR A 591 23.32 3.59 -26.23
CA THR A 591 24.49 4.16 -25.54
C THR A 591 24.74 5.60 -26.00
N THR A 592 24.64 5.86 -27.31
CA THR A 592 24.85 7.21 -27.88
C THR A 592 23.79 8.18 -27.38
N ARG A 593 22.51 7.80 -27.46
CA ARG A 593 21.40 8.56 -26.88
C ARG A 593 21.58 8.75 -25.37
N GLY A 594 22.00 7.70 -24.67
CA GLY A 594 22.27 7.72 -23.24
C GLY A 594 23.29 8.75 -22.80
N VAL A 595 24.42 8.85 -23.51
CA VAL A 595 25.45 9.87 -23.24
C VAL A 595 24.87 11.28 -23.41
N GLN A 596 24.07 11.50 -24.46
CA GLN A 596 23.43 12.81 -24.71
C GLN A 596 22.43 13.16 -23.60
N THR A 597 21.51 12.26 -23.28
CA THR A 597 20.48 12.46 -22.23
C THR A 597 21.13 12.65 -20.85
N VAL A 598 22.16 11.88 -20.49
CA VAL A 598 22.89 12.05 -19.23
C VAL A 598 23.61 13.40 -19.17
N ARG A 599 24.24 13.84 -20.27
CA ARG A 599 24.87 15.17 -20.35
C ARG A 599 23.83 16.28 -20.18
N ARG A 600 22.65 16.14 -20.78
CA ARG A 600 21.54 17.08 -20.59
C ARG A 600 21.08 17.07 -19.14
N LEU A 601 20.83 15.90 -18.54
CA LEU A 601 20.44 15.79 -17.14
C LEU A 601 21.43 16.46 -16.18
N TRP A 602 22.72 16.30 -16.43
CA TRP A 602 23.76 16.95 -15.62
C TRP A 602 23.73 18.49 -15.71
N ASN A 603 23.49 19.04 -16.91
CA ASN A 603 23.55 20.48 -17.16
C ASN A 603 22.20 21.19 -16.91
N GLU A 604 21.11 20.61 -17.40
CA GLU A 604 19.74 21.15 -17.40
C GLU A 604 18.93 20.70 -16.17
N GLY A 605 19.28 19.57 -15.53
CA GLY A 605 18.52 18.98 -14.42
C GLY A 605 18.22 19.92 -13.26
N PRO A 606 19.20 20.70 -12.74
CA PRO A 606 18.93 21.67 -11.68
C PRO A 606 17.96 22.79 -12.09
N GLN A 607 17.93 23.17 -13.36
CA GLN A 607 16.97 24.14 -13.89
C GLN A 607 15.58 23.50 -14.01
N ALA A 608 15.48 22.30 -14.58
CA ALA A 608 14.23 21.55 -14.65
C ALA A 608 13.64 21.36 -13.23
N ALA A 609 14.47 21.02 -12.23
CA ALA A 609 14.01 20.88 -10.85
C ALA A 609 13.40 22.17 -10.27
N ARG A 610 13.96 23.34 -10.60
CA ARG A 610 13.37 24.63 -10.22
C ARG A 610 12.03 24.88 -10.91
N GLU A 611 11.91 24.52 -12.18
CA GLU A 611 10.67 24.65 -12.95
C GLU A 611 9.55 23.76 -12.38
N TRP A 612 9.88 22.52 -11.99
CA TRP A 612 8.96 21.63 -11.28
C TRP A 612 8.49 22.23 -9.96
N LYS A 613 9.39 22.72 -9.11
CA LYS A 613 9.03 23.41 -7.84
C LYS A 613 8.15 24.62 -8.08
N ALA A 614 8.47 25.45 -9.08
CA ALA A 614 7.68 26.63 -9.40
C ALA A 614 6.26 26.30 -9.90
N ALA A 615 6.09 25.17 -10.59
CA ALA A 615 4.81 24.74 -11.12
C ALA A 615 3.93 23.98 -10.11
N GLU A 616 4.49 23.49 -9.00
CA GLU A 616 3.78 22.67 -8.01
C GLU A 616 2.44 23.27 -7.55
N PRO A 617 2.33 24.57 -7.18
CA PRO A 617 1.03 25.12 -6.75
C PRO A 617 -0.03 25.09 -7.85
N ARG A 618 0.38 25.24 -9.12
CA ARG A 618 -0.51 25.12 -10.27
C ARG A 618 -0.89 23.65 -10.50
N LEU A 619 0.06 22.73 -10.48
CA LEU A 619 -0.17 21.31 -10.76
C LEU A 619 -1.13 20.67 -9.75
N THR A 620 -1.08 21.12 -8.49
CA THR A 620 -1.88 20.59 -7.38
C THR A 620 -3.17 21.37 -7.14
N SER A 621 -3.47 22.33 -8.01
CA SER A 621 -4.66 23.18 -7.91
C SER A 621 -5.93 22.47 -8.37
N ARG A 622 -7.08 23.00 -7.92
CA ARG A 622 -8.40 22.52 -8.35
C ARG A 622 -8.60 22.75 -9.85
N GLU A 623 -8.14 23.88 -10.35
CA GLU A 623 -8.28 24.33 -11.73
C GLU A 623 -7.58 23.38 -12.71
N THR A 624 -6.39 22.88 -12.34
CA THR A 624 -5.67 21.89 -13.16
C THR A 624 -6.47 20.61 -13.30
N TRP A 625 -7.05 20.11 -12.21
CA TRP A 625 -7.85 18.89 -12.24
C TRP A 625 -9.20 19.07 -12.93
N ALA A 626 -9.88 20.20 -12.71
CA ALA A 626 -11.11 20.55 -13.43
C ALA A 626 -10.90 20.46 -14.95
N ARG A 627 -9.82 21.09 -15.45
CA ARG A 627 -9.45 21.04 -16.87
C ARG A 627 -9.20 19.62 -17.38
N LEU A 628 -8.58 18.74 -16.58
CA LEU A 628 -8.31 17.36 -16.97
C LEU A 628 -9.60 16.52 -17.03
N TYR A 629 -10.55 16.77 -16.13
CA TYR A 629 -11.83 16.10 -16.15
C TYR A 629 -12.75 16.59 -17.27
N ASP A 630 -12.67 17.87 -17.64
CA ASP A 630 -13.49 18.49 -18.70
C ASP A 630 -12.93 18.24 -20.12
N ALA A 631 -11.66 17.83 -20.25
CA ALA A 631 -11.02 17.53 -21.53
C ALA A 631 -11.45 16.18 -22.15
N GLY A 632 -12.50 15.56 -21.59
CA GLY A 632 -12.93 14.18 -21.82
C GLY A 632 -14.16 13.99 -22.68
#